data_AF-A0A444YAW0-F1
#
_entry.id   AF-A0A444YAW0-F1
#
_cell.length_a   1.000
_cell.length_b   1.000
_cell.length_c   1.000
_cell.angle_alpha   90.00
_cell.angle_beta   90.00
_cell.angle_gamma   90.00
#
_symmetry.space_group_name_H-M   'P 1'
#
loop_
_entity.id
_entity.type
_entity.pdbx_description
1 polymer ?
#
loop_
_entity_poly.entity_id
_entity_poly.type
_entity_poly.pdbx_seq_one_letter_code
_entity_poly.pdbx_strand_id
1 'polypeptide(L)' 'MESLPPSLRHLNHHLAPPTITHNGNSNPTKDEDKEQEEYDEVPIIDFQRLSHEKSKLDEACKEWGFFRLVNHGIPYC' A
#
# COMPACT_ATOMS: atom_id res chain seq x y z
N MET A 1 -0.38 29.58 26.84
CA MET A 1 -1.11 28.58 26.02
C MET A 1 -2.49 29.14 25.76
N GLU A 2 -2.56 30.12 24.85
CA GLU A 2 -3.77 30.93 24.62
C GLU A 2 -4.63 30.25 23.55
N SER A 3 -5.84 29.85 23.91
CA SER A 3 -6.82 29.32 22.96
C SER A 3 -7.33 30.44 22.05
N LEU A 4 -7.42 30.19 20.74
CA LEU A 4 -7.97 31.16 19.78
C LEU A 4 -9.40 31.59 20.14
N PRO A 5 -9.78 32.86 19.85
CA PRO A 5 -11.11 33.39 20.12
C PRO A 5 -12.19 32.64 19.32
N PRO A 6 -13.45 32.65 19.77
CA PRO A 6 -14.52 31.79 19.23
C PRO A 6 -14.70 31.88 17.71
N SER A 7 -14.53 33.06 17.12
CA SER A 7 -14.63 33.27 15.67
C SER A 7 -13.53 32.55 14.88
N LEU A 8 -12.33 32.41 15.45
CA LEU A 8 -11.15 31.86 14.79
C LEU A 8 -10.97 30.35 15.03
N ARG A 9 -11.80 29.72 15.87
CA ARG A 9 -11.74 28.26 16.11
C ARG A 9 -11.99 27.44 14.85
N HIS A 10 -12.85 27.93 13.94
CA HIS A 10 -13.19 27.23 12.71
C HIS A 10 -12.00 27.05 11.75
N LEU A 11 -11.01 27.96 11.79
CA LEU A 11 -9.84 27.89 10.93
C LEU A 11 -8.85 26.80 11.38
N ASN A 12 -8.87 26.45 12.67
CA ASN A 12 -7.98 25.43 13.23
C ASN A 12 -8.38 24.00 12.80
N HIS A 13 -9.65 23.80 12.44
CA HIS A 13 -10.15 22.51 11.93
C HIS A 13 -9.73 22.23 10.47
N HIS A 14 -9.26 23.23 9.73
CA HIS A 14 -8.87 23.07 8.32
C HIS A 14 -7.41 22.59 8.14
N LEU A 15 -6.65 22.41 9.23
CA LEU A 15 -5.27 21.90 9.19
C LEU A 15 -5.17 20.42 9.57
N ALA A 16 -6.28 19.76 9.93
CA ALA A 16 -6.28 18.30 9.96
C ALA A 16 -6.21 17.79 8.52
N PRO A 17 -5.30 16.86 8.16
CA PRO A 17 -5.36 16.20 6.87
C PRO A 17 -6.77 15.62 6.70
N PRO A 18 -7.36 15.64 5.49
CA PRO A 18 -8.65 15.04 5.29
C PRO A 18 -8.61 13.60 5.81
N THR A 19 -9.42 13.32 6.84
CA THR A 19 -9.61 11.95 7.32
C THR A 19 -10.33 11.22 6.20
N ILE A 20 -9.59 10.42 5.43
CA ILE A 20 -10.19 9.45 4.53
C ILE A 20 -10.93 8.47 5.44
N THR A 21 -12.23 8.66 5.61
CA THR A 21 -13.07 7.65 6.24
C THR A 21 -13.08 6.47 5.29
N HIS A 22 -12.31 5.43 5.61
CA HIS A 22 -12.43 4.15 4.95
C HIS A 22 -13.87 3.68 5.18
N ASN A 23 -14.72 3.71 4.15
CA ASN A 23 -16.06 3.12 4.22
C ASN A 23 -15.88 1.60 4.19
N GLY A 24 -15.35 1.07 5.29
CA GLY A 24 -14.99 -0.32 5.50
C GLY A 24 -16.24 -1.12 5.82
N ASN A 25 -16.99 -1.48 4.80
CA ASN A 25 -17.90 -2.61 4.86
C ASN A 25 -17.06 -3.89 4.70
N SER A 26 -16.18 -4.15 5.67
CA SER A 26 -15.46 -5.41 5.79
C SER A 26 -15.42 -5.74 7.27
N ASN A 27 -16.52 -6.32 7.74
CA ASN A 27 -16.56 -6.98 9.04
C ASN A 27 -15.50 -8.08 9.04
N PRO A 28 -14.61 -8.18 10.04
CA PRO A 28 -13.83 -9.38 10.24
C PRO A 28 -14.75 -10.42 10.88
N THR A 29 -15.47 -11.19 10.06
CA THR A 29 -16.09 -12.44 10.51
C THR A 29 -14.96 -13.42 10.82
N LYS A 30 -14.68 -13.60 12.11
CA LYS A 30 -13.91 -14.72 12.63
C LYS A 30 -14.80 -15.96 12.55
N ASP A 31 -14.74 -16.69 11.45
CA ASP A 31 -15.26 -18.05 11.37
C ASP A 31 -14.09 -18.97 11.00
N GLU A 32 -13.82 -19.92 11.90
CA GLU A 32 -12.75 -20.90 11.78
C GLU A 32 -13.16 -22.00 10.81
N ASP A 33 -12.88 -21.83 9.52
CA ASP A 33 -12.73 -22.92 8.56
C ASP A 33 -11.44 -22.66 7.78
N LYS A 34 -10.50 -23.61 7.85
CA LYS A 34 -9.17 -23.52 7.21
C LYS A 34 -9.29 -23.69 5.70
N GLU A 35 -9.77 -22.67 5.02
CA GLU A 35 -9.41 -22.45 3.63
C GLU A 35 -8.15 -21.60 3.66
N GLN A 36 -7.00 -22.20 3.33
CA GLN A 36 -5.83 -21.41 2.99
C GLN A 36 -6.21 -20.65 1.74
N GLU A 37 -6.76 -19.44 1.91
CA GLU A 37 -6.81 -18.44 0.84
C GLU A 37 -5.36 -18.26 0.40
N GLU A 38 -4.99 -18.95 -0.68
CA GLU A 38 -3.75 -18.74 -1.39
C GLU A 38 -3.87 -17.36 -2.02
N TYR A 39 -3.59 -16.34 -1.22
CA TYR A 39 -3.40 -14.99 -1.73
C TYR A 39 -2.28 -15.09 -2.74
N ASP A 40 -2.59 -14.85 -4.01
CA ASP A 40 -1.57 -14.72 -5.03
C ASP A 40 -0.56 -13.67 -4.52
N GLU A 41 0.65 -14.11 -4.19
CA GLU A 41 1.63 -13.22 -3.61
C GLU A 41 2.15 -12.28 -4.70
N VAL A 42 2.13 -10.97 -4.43
CA VAL A 42 2.61 -9.94 -5.35
C VAL A 42 4.00 -10.31 -5.89
N PRO A 43 4.18 -10.34 -7.23
CA PRO A 43 5.44 -10.73 -7.85
C PRO A 43 6.60 -9.90 -7.33
N ILE A 44 7.73 -10.57 -7.08
CA ILE A 44 9.00 -9.91 -6.72
C ILE A 44 9.97 -10.04 -7.88
N ILE A 45 10.49 -8.92 -8.36
CA ILE A 45 11.51 -8.84 -9.41
C ILE A 45 12.85 -8.47 -8.77
N ASP A 46 13.88 -9.29 -9.02
CA ASP A 46 15.25 -8.99 -8.64
C ASP A 46 15.92 -8.17 -9.76
N PHE A 47 16.21 -6.90 -9.49
CA PHE A 47 16.77 -6.00 -10.49
C PHE A 47 18.15 -6.44 -10.97
N GLN A 48 18.96 -7.09 -10.14
CA GLN A 48 20.30 -7.54 -10.52
C GLN A 48 20.27 -8.72 -11.50
N ARG A 49 19.16 -9.46 -11.54
CA ARG A 49 18.98 -10.66 -12.39
C ARG A 49 18.15 -10.38 -13.64
N LEU A 50 17.76 -9.13 -13.88
CA LEU A 50 16.89 -8.75 -14.99
C LEU A 50 17.37 -9.21 -16.37
N SER A 51 18.68 -9.30 -16.61
CA SER A 51 19.22 -9.85 -17.86
C SER A 51 18.76 -11.28 -18.13
N HIS A 52 18.56 -12.07 -17.07
CA HIS A 52 18.14 -13.48 -17.12
C HIS A 52 16.65 -13.68 -16.85
N GLU A 53 15.98 -12.70 -16.21
CA GLU A 53 14.59 -12.80 -15.77
C GLU A 53 13.65 -11.84 -16.53
N LYS A 54 13.98 -11.47 -17.77
CA LYS A 54 13.13 -10.58 -18.58
C LYS A 54 11.70 -11.10 -18.75
N SER A 55 11.50 -12.42 -18.89
CA SER A 55 10.14 -12.96 -19.04
C SER A 55 9.31 -12.79 -17.78
N LYS A 56 9.92 -12.88 -16.60
CA LYS A 56 9.23 -12.69 -15.32
C LYS A 56 8.75 -11.24 -15.15
N LEU A 57 9.57 -10.28 -15.60
CA LEU A 57 9.14 -8.88 -15.66
C LEU A 57 8.00 -8.68 -16.67
N ASP A 58 8.13 -9.26 -17.87
CA ASP A 58 7.10 -9.17 -18.91
C ASP A 58 5.76 -9.76 -18.45
N GLU A 59 5.78 -10.91 -17.79
CA GLU A 59 4.62 -11.55 -17.19
C GLU A 59 4.01 -10.71 -16.06
N ALA A 60 4.83 -10.18 -15.14
CA ALA A 60 4.35 -9.30 -14.09
C ALA A 60 3.70 -8.02 -14.66
N CYS A 61 4.21 -7.48 -15.77
CA CYS A 61 3.58 -6.34 -16.43
C CYS A 61 2.22 -6.70 -17.07
N LYS A 62 2.09 -7.89 -17.66
CA LYS A 62 0.89 -8.30 -18.41
C LYS A 62 -0.22 -8.83 -17.50
N GLU A 63 0.13 -9.72 -16.59
CA GLU A 63 -0.85 -10.45 -15.77
C GLU A 63 -1.20 -9.68 -14.50
N TRP A 64 -0.23 -8.94 -13.93
CA TRP A 64 -0.42 -8.24 -12.66
C TRP A 64 -0.55 -6.73 -12.80
N GLY A 65 0.20 -6.12 -13.72
CA GLY A 65 0.31 -4.66 -13.83
C GLY A 65 1.06 -4.00 -12.66
N PHE A 66 1.51 -4.77 -11.66
CA PHE A 66 2.33 -4.29 -10.55
C PHE A 66 3.20 -5.40 -9.96
N PHE A 67 4.29 -5.02 -9.30
CA PHE A 67 5.24 -5.93 -8.65
C PHE A 67 6.10 -5.18 -7.63
N ARG A 68 6.74 -5.92 -6.74
CA ARG A 68 7.80 -5.42 -5.84
C ARG A 68 9.15 -5.54 -6.53
N LEU A 69 9.97 -4.50 -6.46
CA LEU A 69 11.34 -4.52 -6.99
C LEU A 69 12.35 -4.58 -5.84
N VAL A 70 13.30 -5.51 -5.91
CA VAL A 70 14.38 -5.68 -4.92
C VAL A 70 15.76 -5.57 -5.57
N ASN A 71 16.81 -5.41 -4.76
CA ASN A 71 18.20 -5.26 -5.20
C ASN A 71 18.38 -4.17 -6.28
N HIS A 72 17.56 -3.12 -6.23
CA HIS A 72 17.48 -2.04 -7.24
C HIS A 72 18.71 -1.13 -7.28
N GLY A 73 19.72 -1.35 -6.43
CA GLY A 73 20.96 -0.58 -6.42
C GLY A 73 20.84 0.82 -5.80
N ILE A 74 19.70 1.15 -5.19
CA ILE A 74 19.54 2.39 -4.40
C ILE A 74 19.98 2.06 -2.97
N PRO A 75 20.97 2.78 -2.42
CA PRO A 75 21.42 2.57 -1.04
C PRO A 75 20.29 2.78 -0.04
N TYR A 76 20.34 2.04 1.07
CA TYR A 76 19.49 2.33 2.23
C TYR A 76 20.04 3.59 2.91
N CYS A 77 19.17 4.60 3.08
CA CYS A 77 19.48 5.84 3.79
C CYS A 77 19.25 5.68 5.30
#